data_AF-A0AAD9N3Y0-F1
#
_entry.id   AF-A0AAD9N3Y0-F1
#
_cell.length_a   1.000
_cell.length_b   1.000
_cell.length_c   1.000
_cell.angle_alpha   90.00
_cell.angle_beta   90.00
_cell.angle_gamma   90.00
#
_symmetry.space_group_name_H-M   'P 1'
#
loop_
_entity.id
_entity.type
_entity.pdbx_description
1 polymer ?
#
loop_
_entity_poly.entity_id
_entity_poly.type
_entity_poly.pdbx_seq_one_letter_code
_entity_poly.pdbx_strand_id
1 'polypeptide(L)'
;VYTGSNRDILDFGSLAWGREKGLPLVLINRTRANIPVRLVISVIHSTLSCFSFGKQNNFNVSLLSNQSRPDIPSLKPIIINVLLPGAEDDGQVEPVETVVYFRSPERQPDRGR
;
A
#
# COMPACT_ATOMS: atom_id res chain seq x y z
N VAL A 1 22.43 -10.83 -5.53
CA VAL A 1 21.68 -11.72 -4.63
C VAL A 1 20.21 -11.32 -4.70
N TYR A 2 19.44 -11.96 -5.58
CA TYR A 2 17.98 -11.80 -5.64
C TYR A 2 17.40 -12.88 -4.72
N THR A 3 17.13 -12.53 -3.46
CA THR A 3 16.34 -13.41 -2.58
C THR A 3 14.91 -13.37 -3.10
N GLY A 4 14.41 -14.50 -3.57
CA GLY A 4 13.17 -14.59 -4.30
C GLY A 4 11.94 -14.10 -3.55
N SER A 5 10.93 -13.67 -4.29
CA SER A 5 9.56 -13.96 -3.96
C SER A 5 8.80 -14.24 -5.25
N ASN A 6 7.87 -15.19 -5.18
CA ASN A 6 6.72 -15.20 -6.05
C ASN A 6 6.18 -13.74 -6.11
N ARG A 7 5.96 -13.19 -7.31
CA ARG A 7 5.59 -11.76 -7.54
C ARG A 7 4.34 -11.31 -6.79
N ASP A 8 3.65 -12.25 -6.15
CA ASP A 8 2.38 -12.07 -5.46
C ASP A 8 2.51 -11.84 -3.94
N ILE A 9 3.74 -11.85 -3.36
CA ILE A 9 3.97 -11.73 -1.91
C ILE A 9 4.85 -10.52 -1.55
N LEU A 10 4.35 -9.67 -0.65
CA LEU A 10 5.09 -8.59 0.01
C LEU A 10 5.64 -9.07 1.37
N ASP A 11 6.92 -9.45 1.42
CA ASP A 11 7.57 -9.90 2.65
C ASP A 11 8.28 -8.74 3.40
N PHE A 12 7.66 -8.29 4.48
CA PHE A 12 8.21 -7.25 5.35
C PHE A 12 9.37 -7.76 6.22
N GLY A 13 9.48 -9.07 6.44
CA GLY A 13 10.43 -9.68 7.35
C GLY A 13 10.18 -9.29 8.81
N SER A 14 11.20 -9.47 9.64
CA SER A 14 11.15 -9.05 11.06
C SER A 14 11.51 -7.57 11.18
N LEU A 15 10.64 -6.79 11.82
CA LEU A 15 10.89 -5.40 12.17
C LEU A 15 11.03 -5.26 13.69
N ALA A 16 11.94 -4.40 14.15
CA ALA A 16 11.96 -4.01 15.56
C ALA A 16 10.72 -3.17 15.93
N TRP A 17 10.36 -3.17 17.21
CA TRP A 17 9.20 -2.43 17.73
C TRP A 17 9.19 -0.96 17.28
N GLY A 18 8.02 -0.49 16.85
CA GLY A 18 7.80 0.87 16.36
C GLY A 18 8.48 1.23 15.03
N ARG A 19 9.27 0.32 14.42
CA ARG A 19 9.88 0.56 13.11
C ARG A 19 8.88 0.36 11.99
N GLU A 20 9.15 1.03 10.88
CA GLU A 20 8.33 1.00 9.67
C GLU A 20 9.17 0.59 8.47
N LYS A 21 8.58 -0.19 7.56
CA LYS A 21 9.16 -0.58 6.27
C LYS A 21 8.10 -0.41 5.18
N GLY A 22 8.48 0.22 4.08
CA GLY A 22 7.67 0.31 2.87
C GLY A 22 8.16 -0.68 1.83
N LEU A 23 7.25 -1.36 1.15
CA LEU A 23 7.53 -2.21 -0.01
C LEU A 23 6.70 -1.76 -1.20
N PRO A 24 7.28 -1.73 -2.42
CA PRO A 24 6.55 -1.34 -3.61
C PRO A 24 5.54 -2.42 -4.01
N LEU A 25 4.35 -1.96 -4.40
CA LEU A 25 3.30 -2.74 -5.05
C LEU A 25 3.11 -2.15 -6.44
N VAL A 26 3.50 -2.92 -7.45
CA VAL A 26 3.47 -2.51 -8.86
C VAL A 26 2.24 -3.12 -9.53
N LEU A 27 1.38 -2.26 -10.07
CA LEU A 27 0.19 -2.65 -10.81
C LEU A 27 0.41 -2.38 -12.30
N ILE A 28 0.11 -3.37 -13.13
CA ILE A 28 0.32 -3.32 -14.58
C ILE A 28 -1.00 -3.65 -15.26
N ASN A 29 -1.53 -2.71 -16.05
CA ASN A 29 -2.68 -2.94 -16.90
C ASN A 29 -2.22 -3.32 -18.31
N ARG A 30 -2.39 -4.58 -18.69
CA ARG A 30 -2.01 -5.09 -20.02
C ARG A 30 -3.13 -4.96 -21.07
N THR A 31 -4.21 -4.27 -20.74
CA THR A 31 -5.33 -4.02 -21.65
C THR A 31 -5.26 -2.60 -22.20
N ARG A 32 -5.95 -2.32 -23.31
CA ARG A 32 -6.07 -0.95 -23.84
C ARG A 32 -7.09 -0.08 -23.11
N ALA A 33 -7.90 -0.67 -22.23
CA ALA A 33 -8.92 0.06 -21.50
C ALA A 33 -8.33 0.66 -20.22
N ASN A 34 -8.78 1.85 -19.82
CA ASN A 34 -8.50 2.38 -18.49
C ASN A 34 -9.26 1.57 -17.43
N ILE A 35 -8.56 1.04 -16.43
CA ILE A 35 -9.15 0.18 -15.40
C ILE A 35 -9.17 0.91 -14.05
N PRO A 36 -10.34 1.23 -13.49
CA PRO A 36 -10.43 1.67 -12.10
C PRO A 36 -10.26 0.47 -11.16
N VAL A 37 -9.33 0.55 -10.22
CA VAL A 37 -9.04 -0.48 -9.23
C VAL A 37 -9.18 0.08 -7.82
N ARG A 38 -9.87 -0.64 -6.94
CA ARG A 38 -9.92 -0.33 -5.50
C ARG A 38 -9.07 -1.34 -4.75
N LEU A 39 -8.03 -0.85 -4.09
CA LEU A 39 -7.17 -1.65 -3.21
C LEU A 39 -7.66 -1.52 -1.76
N VAL A 40 -7.72 -2.65 -1.06
CA VAL A 40 -8.16 -2.74 0.34
C VAL A 40 -7.19 -3.62 1.10
N ILE A 41 -6.64 -3.11 2.20
CA ILE A 41 -5.87 -3.91 3.14
C ILE A 41 -6.84 -4.57 4.12
N SER A 42 -6.72 -5.88 4.30
CA SER A 42 -7.39 -6.64 5.35
C SER A 42 -6.36 -7.49 6.09
N VAL A 43 -6.61 -7.78 7.36
CA VAL A 43 -5.67 -8.46 8.24
C VAL A 43 -6.36 -9.58 9.01
N ILE A 44 -5.66 -10.69 9.20
CA ILE A 44 -6.17 -11.86 9.93
C ILE A 44 -5.55 -11.94 11.33
N HIS A 45 -4.23 -11.73 11.43
CA HIS A 45 -3.45 -11.98 12.65
C HIS A 45 -2.78 -10.72 13.25
N SER A 46 -3.11 -9.52 12.77
CA SER A 46 -2.52 -8.26 13.23
C SER A 46 -3.57 -7.15 13.33
N THR A 47 -3.19 -6.00 13.90
CA THR A 47 -4.05 -4.80 13.88
C THR A 47 -3.96 -4.10 12.53
N LEU A 48 -5.11 -3.72 11.96
CA LEU A 48 -5.19 -3.05 10.66
C LEU A 48 -4.40 -1.73 10.64
N SER A 49 -4.26 -1.07 11.79
CA SER A 49 -3.43 0.12 12.02
C SER A 49 -1.94 -0.07 11.74
N CYS A 50 -1.45 -1.32 11.66
CA CYS A 50 -0.06 -1.60 11.32
C CYS A 50 0.23 -1.44 9.82
N PHE A 51 -0.78 -1.35 8.98
CA PHE A 51 -0.60 -1.29 7.54
C PHE A 51 -1.22 -0.02 6.94
N SER A 52 -0.61 0.46 5.85
CA SER A 52 -1.16 1.57 5.08
C SER A 52 -0.57 1.65 3.69
N PHE A 53 -1.32 2.22 2.75
CA PHE A 53 -0.78 2.65 1.47
C PHE A 53 -0.03 3.98 1.60
N GLY A 54 1.02 4.12 0.79
CA GLY A 54 1.77 5.35 0.60
C GLY A 54 1.03 6.36 -0.27
N LYS A 55 1.46 7.62 -0.18
CA LYS A 55 1.03 8.64 -1.14
C LYS A 55 1.65 8.30 -2.49
N GLN A 56 0.81 8.14 -3.52
CA GLN A 56 1.27 7.84 -4.87
C GLN A 56 2.01 9.06 -5.44
N ASN A 57 3.20 8.86 -6.03
CA ASN A 57 4.02 9.95 -6.57
C ASN A 57 3.58 10.41 -7.98
N ASN A 58 2.62 9.73 -8.62
CA ASN A 58 2.18 10.09 -9.98
C ASN A 58 0.85 10.85 -9.96
N PHE A 59 0.89 12.04 -10.54
CA PHE A 59 -0.04 13.16 -10.46
C PHE A 59 -1.46 12.95 -11.05
N ASN A 60 -1.86 11.73 -11.41
CA ASN A 60 -3.16 11.46 -12.05
C ASN A 60 -4.06 10.48 -11.30
N VAL A 61 -3.93 10.41 -9.97
CA VAL A 61 -4.84 9.62 -9.15
C VAL A 61 -5.53 10.53 -8.15
N SER A 62 -6.79 10.86 -8.45
CA SER A 62 -7.68 11.46 -7.46
C SER A 62 -7.79 10.51 -6.27
N LEU A 63 -7.22 10.89 -5.12
CA LEU A 63 -7.54 10.33 -3.81
C LEU A 63 -9.03 10.58 -3.53
N LEU A 64 -9.94 9.83 -4.16
CA LEU A 64 -11.39 9.98 -4.00
C LEU A 64 -11.89 9.42 -2.65
N SER A 65 -11.01 9.13 -1.70
CA SER A 65 -11.42 8.72 -0.37
C SER A 65 -10.27 8.85 0.63
N ASN A 66 -9.95 10.08 1.03
CA ASN A 66 -9.55 10.27 2.42
C ASN A 66 -10.86 10.28 3.22
N GLN A 67 -11.33 9.11 3.66
CA GLN A 67 -12.16 9.06 4.87
C GLN A 67 -11.27 9.37 6.09
N SER A 68 -10.65 10.55 6.06
CA SER A 68 -10.05 11.16 7.22
C SER A 68 -11.20 11.74 8.01
N ARG A 69 -11.62 11.04 9.06
CA ARG A 69 -12.50 11.62 10.07
C ARG A 69 -11.81 12.91 10.56
N PRO A 70 -12.43 14.10 10.46
CA PRO A 70 -11.74 15.37 10.68
C PRO A 70 -11.17 15.57 12.09
N ASP A 71 -11.57 14.74 13.06
CA ASP A 71 -11.15 14.85 14.47
C ASP A 71 -9.95 13.97 14.88
N ILE A 72 -9.35 13.20 13.96
CA ILE A 72 -8.20 12.34 14.29
C ILE A 72 -7.05 12.63 13.32
N PRO A 73 -6.02 13.38 13.71
CA PRO A 73 -4.85 13.55 12.86
C PRO A 73 -4.21 12.17 12.66
N SER A 74 -3.85 11.83 11.41
CA SER A 74 -2.95 10.72 11.03
C SER A 74 -3.48 9.29 10.84
N LEU A 75 -4.74 9.07 10.44
CA LEU A 75 -5.13 7.75 9.89
C LEU A 75 -4.56 7.60 8.46
N LYS A 76 -3.47 6.83 8.34
CA LYS A 76 -2.91 6.46 7.04
C LYS A 76 -3.92 5.61 6.23
N PRO A 77 -3.96 5.73 4.89
CA PRO A 77 -5.01 5.11 4.09
C PRO A 77 -4.86 3.58 4.02
N ILE A 78 -5.92 2.85 4.33
CA ILE A 78 -6.03 1.38 4.17
C ILE A 78 -6.85 0.97 2.93
N ILE A 79 -7.47 1.96 2.30
CA ILE A 79 -8.25 1.83 1.07
C ILE A 79 -7.78 2.93 0.13
N ILE A 80 -7.42 2.58 -1.09
CA ILE A 80 -7.13 3.55 -2.15
C ILE A 80 -7.82 3.14 -3.45
N ASN A 81 -8.19 4.13 -4.25
CA ASN A 81 -8.64 3.92 -5.62
C ASN A 81 -7.53 4.37 -6.55
N VAL A 82 -7.20 3.54 -7.53
CA VAL A 82 -6.13 3.77 -8.50
C VAL A 82 -6.73 3.60 -9.88
N LEU A 83 -6.50 4.55 -10.77
CA LEU A 83 -6.78 4.38 -12.19
C LEU A 83 -5.53 3.80 -12.84
N LEU A 84 -5.65 2.62 -13.42
CA LEU A 84 -4.60 2.04 -14.24
C LEU A 84 -4.84 2.47 -15.70
N PRO A 85 -3.95 3.26 -16.32
CA PRO A 85 -4.10 3.64 -17.70
C PRO A 85 -4.02 2.40 -18.60
N GLY A 86 -4.75 2.43 -19.72
CA GLY A 86 -4.61 1.43 -20.77
C GLY A 86 -3.25 1.50 -21.44
N ALA A 87 -2.82 0.41 -22.06
CA ALA A 87 -1.66 0.40 -22.94
C ALA A 87 -1.90 1.32 -24.13
N GLU A 88 -0.90 2.12 -24.46
CA GLU A 88 -0.88 2.98 -25.65
C GLU A 88 -0.80 2.13 -26.93
N ASP A 89 -1.00 2.74 -28.10
CA ASP A 89 -1.05 2.01 -29.39
C ASP A 89 0.28 1.31 -29.76
N ASP A 90 1.39 1.73 -29.17
CA ASP A 90 2.71 1.11 -29.31
C ASP A 90 2.92 -0.11 -28.40
N GLY A 91 1.92 -0.43 -27.56
CA GLY A 91 1.96 -1.55 -26.62
C GLY A 91 2.80 -1.30 -25.37
N GLN A 92 3.31 -0.08 -25.16
CA GLN A 92 3.99 0.27 -23.91
C GLN A 92 2.98 0.29 -22.76
N VAL A 93 3.38 -0.33 -21.65
CA VAL A 93 2.57 -0.37 -20.42
C VAL A 93 3.35 0.34 -19.32
N GLU A 94 2.87 1.52 -18.94
CA GLU A 94 3.43 2.25 -17.80
C GLU A 94 2.97 1.62 -16.48
N PRO A 95 3.90 1.14 -15.63
CA PRO A 95 3.55 0.57 -14.35
C PRO A 95 3.04 1.65 -13.39
N VAL A 96 1.97 1.35 -12.67
CA VAL A 96 1.48 2.18 -11.59
C VAL A 96 2.00 1.63 -10.28
N GLU A 97 2.88 2.38 -9.63
CA GLU A 97 3.48 1.99 -8.35
C GLU A 97 2.79 2.69 -7.18
N THR A 98 2.45 1.91 -6.15
CA THR A 98 2.12 2.40 -4.81
C THR A 98 2.99 1.69 -3.79
N VAL A 99 3.15 2.26 -2.60
CA VAL A 99 3.94 1.64 -1.52
C VAL A 99 2.98 1.08 -0.48
N VAL A 100 3.21 -0.15 -0.02
CA VAL A 100 2.55 -0.68 1.18
C VAL A 100 3.52 -0.55 2.33
N TYR A 101 3.13 0.19 3.36
CA TYR A 101 3.87 0.31 4.60
C TYR A 101 3.36 -0.68 5.63
N PHE A 102 4.29 -1.29 6.34
CA PHE A 102 4.06 -1.97 7.60
C PHE A 102 4.82 -1.27 8.71
N ARG A 103 4.12 -0.93 9.79
CA ARG A 103 4.68 -0.42 11.04
C ARG A 103 4.49 -1.48 12.12
N SER A 104 5.59 -1.96 12.67
CA SER A 104 5.56 -2.83 13.84
C SER A 104 4.86 -2.09 15.00
N PRO A 105 4.02 -2.77 15.80
CA PRO A 105 3.44 -2.18 16.99
C PRO A 105 4.49 -1.55 17.90
N GLU A 106 4.05 -0.61 18.75
CA GLU A 106 4.92 -0.08 19.79
C GLU A 106 5.12 -1.11 20.89
N ARG A 107 6.29 -1.07 21.54
CA ARG A 107 6.54 -1.87 22.73
C ARG A 107 5.62 -1.33 23.82
N GLN A 108 4.68 -2.14 24.30
CA GLN A 108 3.92 -1.77 25.49
C GLN A 108 4.88 -1.70 26.68
N PRO A 109 4.88 -0.60 27.46
CA PRO A 109 5.63 -0.57 28.70
C PRO A 109 5.10 -1.69 29.59
N ASP A 110 6.02 -2.46 30.16
CA ASP A 110 5.71 -3.54 31.09
C ASP A 110 4.92 -2.96 32.25
N ARG A 111 3.61 -3.21 32.26
CA ARG A 111 2.75 -2.83 33.38
C ARG A 111 2.98 -3.90 34.43
N GLY A 112 4.07 -3.74 35.18
CA GLY A 112 4.49 -4.64 36.26
C GLY A 112 3.28 -5.07 37.08
N ARG A 113 3.06 -6.38 37.12
CA ARG A 113 2.17 -7.04 38.06
C ARG A 113 2.95 -7.44 39.30
#